data_AF-A0A1F2R8B5-F1
#
_entry.id   AF-A0A1F2R8B5-F1
#
_cell.length_a   1.000
_cell.length_b   1.000
_cell.length_c   1.000
_cell.angle_alpha   90.00
_cell.angle_beta   90.00
_cell.angle_gamma   90.00
#
_symmetry.space_group_name_H-M   'P 1'
#
loop_
_entity.id
_entity.type
_entity.pdbx_description
1 polymer ?
#
loop_
_entity_poly.entity_id
_entity_poly.type
_entity_poly.pdbx_seq_one_letter_code
_entity_poly.pdbx_strand_id
1 'polypeptide(L)'
;MLEHGRPDEVLEATAGVPFAAADLLPILTGCTSVDAPAEVRGFGDRWNVVATTEGGLYLQREKTTEPWRIVANERRAADGARWRAESSEFQDGLPTSIRVTSLDEDGGVRQAFDLRLVLSQVEINTPLGAPVFTVQIPASATPITLDELRASGPLGSR
;
A
#
# COMPACT_ATOMS: atom_id res chain seq x y z
N MET A 1 13.51 1.88 19.07
CA MET A 1 13.90 0.78 18.17
C MET A 1 13.47 -0.53 18.81
N LEU A 2 12.48 -1.24 18.23
CA LEU A 2 12.31 -2.66 18.52
C LEU A 2 13.64 -3.29 18.15
N GLU A 3 14.46 -3.71 19.12
CA GLU A 3 15.89 -3.93 18.88
C GLU A 3 16.18 -5.02 17.82
N HIS A 4 15.20 -5.81 17.38
CA HIS A 4 15.48 -7.01 16.57
C HIS A 4 14.43 -7.39 15.49
N GLY A 5 13.50 -6.52 15.10
CA GLY A 5 12.51 -6.83 14.06
C GLY A 5 12.66 -5.93 12.82
N ARG A 6 12.56 -6.50 11.62
CA ARG A 6 12.48 -5.69 10.40
C ARG A 6 11.14 -4.94 10.38
N PRO A 7 11.04 -3.68 9.90
CA PRO A 7 9.79 -2.91 9.96
C PRO A 7 8.57 -3.59 9.32
N ASP A 8 8.79 -4.34 8.25
CA ASP A 8 7.79 -5.20 7.59
C ASP A 8 7.24 -6.27 8.54
N GLU A 9 8.10 -6.94 9.31
CA GLU A 9 7.68 -7.98 10.25
C GLU A 9 6.87 -7.41 11.42
N VAL A 10 7.17 -6.18 11.83
CA VAL A 10 6.40 -5.46 12.86
C VAL A 10 5.03 -5.08 12.33
N LEU A 11 4.94 -4.57 11.09
CA LEU A 11 3.67 -4.21 10.46
C LEU A 11 2.79 -5.45 10.26
N GLU A 12 3.38 -6.55 9.79
CA GLU A 12 2.69 -7.83 9.65
C GLU A 12 2.20 -8.34 11.01
N ALA A 13 3.06 -8.32 12.04
CA ALA A 13 2.68 -8.77 13.38
C ALA A 13 1.57 -7.93 14.02
N THR A 14 1.45 -6.65 13.68
CA THR A 14 0.46 -5.73 14.27
C THR A 14 -0.84 -5.63 13.47
N ALA A 15 -0.76 -5.64 12.14
CA ALA A 15 -1.89 -5.38 11.25
C ALA A 15 -2.26 -6.56 10.34
N GLY A 16 -1.43 -7.61 10.27
CA GLY A 16 -1.63 -8.74 9.34
C GLY A 16 -1.35 -8.39 7.88
N VAL A 17 -0.64 -7.29 7.66
CA VAL A 17 -0.36 -6.75 6.34
C VAL A 17 1.12 -7.00 6.00
N PRO A 18 1.44 -7.82 4.98
CA PRO A 18 2.81 -8.19 4.65
C PRO A 18 3.49 -7.12 3.77
N PHE A 19 3.45 -5.85 4.19
CA PHE A 19 4.02 -4.74 3.41
C PHE A 19 5.34 -4.24 4.00
N ALA A 20 6.31 -4.05 3.13
CA ALA A 20 7.48 -3.23 3.40
C ALA A 20 7.21 -1.75 3.09
N ALA A 21 8.12 -0.88 3.54
CA ALA A 21 8.05 0.55 3.22
C ALA A 21 8.04 0.81 1.70
N ALA A 22 8.71 -0.04 0.92
CA ALA A 22 8.75 0.03 -0.54
C ALA A 22 7.39 -0.28 -1.19
N ASP A 23 6.52 -1.07 -0.54
CA ASP A 23 5.17 -1.35 -1.01
C ASP A 23 4.21 -0.20 -0.70
N LEU A 24 4.38 0.44 0.47
CA LEU A 24 3.52 1.54 0.92
C LEU A 24 3.69 2.82 0.11
N LEU A 25 4.91 3.16 -0.30
CA LEU A 25 5.18 4.38 -1.07
C LEU A 25 4.36 4.49 -2.37
N PRO A 26 4.34 3.48 -3.27
CA PRO A 26 3.53 3.54 -4.49
C PRO A 26 2.02 3.56 -4.20
N ILE A 27 1.58 2.87 -3.15
CA ILE A 27 0.17 2.89 -2.69
C ILE A 27 -0.23 4.32 -2.31
N LEU A 28 0.56 4.98 -1.46
CA LEU A 28 0.25 6.31 -0.92
C LEU A 28 0.36 7.44 -1.95
N THR A 29 1.24 7.28 -2.93
CA THR A 29 1.48 8.32 -3.95
C THR A 29 0.64 8.13 -5.21
N GLY A 30 -0.02 6.98 -5.36
CA GLY A 30 -0.65 6.59 -6.63
C GLY A 30 0.35 6.51 -7.80
N CYS A 31 1.66 6.43 -7.49
CA CYS A 31 2.73 6.36 -8.47
C CYS A 31 3.26 4.95 -8.52
N THR A 32 3.51 4.44 -9.71
CA THR A 32 4.07 3.10 -9.90
C THR A 32 5.15 3.15 -10.97
N SER A 33 6.31 2.59 -10.66
CA SER A 33 7.23 2.19 -11.71
C SER A 33 6.63 0.99 -12.43
N VAL A 34 6.65 1.03 -13.75
CA VAL A 34 6.25 -0.08 -14.60
C VAL A 34 7.44 -0.36 -15.49
N ASP A 35 7.89 -1.61 -15.53
CA ASP A 35 8.73 -2.05 -16.64
C ASP A 35 7.96 -1.91 -17.95
N ALA A 36 8.66 -1.99 -19.09
CA ALA A 36 8.06 -1.80 -20.41
C ALA A 36 6.74 -2.58 -20.51
N PRO A 37 5.60 -1.90 -20.72
CA PRO A 37 4.28 -2.52 -20.58
C PRO A 37 4.11 -3.62 -21.62
N ALA A 38 3.65 -4.79 -21.17
CA ALA A 38 3.44 -5.93 -22.06
C ALA A 38 2.28 -5.69 -23.03
N GLU A 39 1.22 -5.03 -22.55
CA GLU A 39 0.03 -4.71 -23.32
C GLU A 39 -0.73 -3.52 -22.71
N VAL A 40 -1.33 -2.68 -23.56
CA VAL A 40 -2.24 -1.61 -23.15
C VAL A 40 -3.59 -1.80 -23.85
N ARG A 41 -4.67 -1.88 -23.07
CA ARG A 41 -6.04 -2.04 -23.56
C ARG A 41 -6.90 -0.86 -23.14
N GLY A 42 -7.45 -0.15 -24.12
CA GLY A 42 -8.39 0.94 -23.90
C GLY A 42 -9.84 0.45 -23.83
N PHE A 43 -10.62 1.02 -22.92
CA PHE A 43 -12.06 0.77 -22.78
C PHE A 43 -12.81 2.10 -22.94
N GLY A 44 -13.12 2.43 -24.19
CA GLY A 44 -13.56 3.77 -24.55
C GLY A 44 -12.48 4.82 -24.29
N ASP A 45 -12.87 6.09 -24.20
CA ASP A 45 -11.90 7.19 -24.15
C ASP A 45 -11.43 7.54 -22.73
N ARG A 46 -11.90 6.84 -21.69
CA ARG A 46 -11.70 7.23 -20.29
C ARG A 46 -11.07 6.16 -19.40
N TRP A 47 -10.88 4.96 -19.93
CA TRP A 47 -10.29 3.84 -19.20
C TRP A 47 -9.19 3.20 -20.01
N ASN A 48 -8.08 2.93 -19.34
CA ASN A 48 -7.00 2.11 -19.87
C ASN A 48 -6.62 1.07 -18.82
N VAL A 49 -6.29 -0.13 -19.29
CA VAL A 49 -5.69 -1.18 -18.48
C VAL A 49 -4.34 -1.53 -19.08
N VAL A 50 -3.30 -1.45 -18.27
CA VAL A 50 -1.94 -1.81 -18.64
C VAL A 50 -1.60 -3.13 -17.95
N ALA A 51 -1.26 -4.15 -18.74
CA ALA A 51 -0.76 -5.41 -18.23
C ALA A 51 0.72 -5.26 -17.86
N THR A 52 1.08 -5.70 -16.66
CA THR A 52 2.44 -5.66 -16.11
C THR A 52 2.83 -7.05 -15.63
N THR A 53 4.12 -7.27 -15.37
CA THR A 53 4.62 -8.52 -14.78
C THR A 53 4.02 -8.79 -13.39
N GLU A 54 3.69 -7.73 -12.66
CA GLU A 54 3.17 -7.78 -11.29
C GLU A 54 1.64 -7.87 -11.19
N GLY A 55 0.93 -7.71 -12.33
CA GLY A 55 -0.54 -7.64 -12.37
C GLY A 55 -1.06 -6.54 -13.30
N GLY A 56 -2.27 -6.04 -13.03
CA GLY A 56 -2.89 -4.96 -13.79
C GLY A 56 -2.71 -3.57 -13.20
N LEU A 57 -2.49 -2.58 -14.05
CA LEU A 57 -2.65 -1.16 -13.72
C LEU A 57 -3.90 -0.61 -14.41
N TYR A 58 -4.76 0.02 -13.62
CA TYR A 58 -6.03 0.57 -14.08
C TYR A 58 -5.94 2.08 -14.03
N LEU A 59 -6.04 2.69 -15.21
CA LEU A 59 -5.98 4.12 -15.36
C LEU A 59 -7.35 4.66 -15.75
N GLN A 60 -7.71 5.77 -15.13
CA GLN A 60 -8.92 6.50 -15.45
C GLN A 60 -8.61 7.98 -15.60
N ARG A 61 -9.37 8.65 -16.46
CA ARG A 61 -9.48 10.11 -16.51
C ARG A 61 -10.95 10.49 -16.50
N GLU A 62 -11.28 11.60 -15.85
CA GLU A 62 -12.67 12.04 -15.75
C GLU A 62 -13.17 12.60 -17.08
N LYS A 63 -12.31 13.41 -17.73
CA LYS A 63 -12.51 14.00 -19.05
C LYS A 63 -11.35 13.65 -19.97
N THR A 64 -11.58 13.71 -21.28
CA THR A 64 -10.55 13.38 -22.28
C THR A 64 -9.37 14.35 -22.31
N THR A 65 -9.55 15.55 -21.77
CA THR A 65 -8.51 16.59 -21.65
C THR A 65 -7.74 16.51 -20.33
N GLU A 66 -8.18 15.67 -19.38
CA GLU A 66 -7.54 15.53 -18.07
C GLU A 66 -6.45 14.45 -18.10
N PRO A 67 -5.42 14.56 -17.23
CA PRO A 67 -4.39 13.55 -17.11
C PRO A 67 -4.98 12.21 -16.66
N TRP A 68 -4.35 11.13 -17.08
CA TRP A 68 -4.63 9.79 -16.56
C TRP A 68 -4.18 9.69 -15.11
N ARG A 69 -5.02 9.08 -14.28
CA ARG A 69 -4.73 8.75 -12.88
C ARG A 69 -4.77 7.25 -12.71
N ILE A 70 -3.87 6.71 -11.89
CA ILE A 70 -3.92 5.30 -11.49
C ILE A 70 -5.00 5.18 -10.41
N VAL A 71 -6.08 4.49 -10.74
CA VAL A 71 -7.22 4.28 -9.84
C VAL A 71 -7.22 2.88 -9.23
N ALA A 72 -6.46 1.95 -9.81
CA ALA A 72 -6.10 0.72 -9.12
C ALA A 72 -4.77 0.16 -9.65
N ASN A 73 -4.05 -0.54 -8.78
CA ASN A 73 -2.89 -1.34 -9.14
C ASN A 73 -2.89 -2.66 -8.39
N GLU A 74 -2.62 -3.73 -9.12
CA GLU A 74 -2.37 -5.05 -8.57
C GLU A 74 -0.88 -5.31 -8.48
N ARG A 75 -0.49 -6.03 -7.43
CA ARG A 75 0.90 -6.33 -7.09
C ARG A 75 1.01 -7.64 -6.33
N ARG A 76 2.24 -8.12 -6.20
CA ARG A 76 2.63 -9.16 -5.25
C ARG A 76 3.48 -8.56 -4.13
N ALA A 77 3.21 -8.97 -2.90
CA ALA A 77 4.06 -8.70 -1.75
C ALA A 77 5.32 -9.60 -1.79
N ALA A 78 6.27 -9.36 -0.89
CA ALA A 78 7.53 -10.11 -0.84
C ALA A 78 7.35 -11.63 -0.59
N ASP A 79 6.26 -12.02 0.09
CA ASP A 79 5.88 -13.41 0.33
C ASP A 79 5.11 -14.05 -0.85
N GLY A 80 4.91 -13.30 -1.94
CA GLY A 80 4.18 -13.70 -3.14
C GLY A 80 2.67 -13.45 -3.09
N ALA A 81 2.12 -13.01 -1.95
CA ALA A 81 0.69 -12.74 -1.80
C ALA A 81 0.24 -11.62 -2.74
N ARG A 82 -0.83 -11.86 -3.50
CA ARG A 82 -1.42 -10.84 -4.37
C ARG A 82 -2.26 -9.85 -3.58
N TRP A 83 -2.23 -8.60 -4.00
CA TRP A 83 -3.08 -7.56 -3.44
C TRP A 83 -3.43 -6.50 -4.50
N ARG A 84 -4.49 -5.74 -4.24
CA ARG A 84 -4.91 -4.59 -5.05
C ARG A 84 -5.03 -3.37 -4.18
N ALA A 85 -4.42 -2.27 -4.59
CA ALA A 85 -4.74 -0.94 -4.08
C ALA A 85 -5.71 -0.25 -5.04
N GLU A 86 -6.76 0.36 -4.49
CA GLU A 86 -7.76 1.15 -5.19
C GLU A 86 -7.71 2.57 -4.65
N SER A 87 -7.49 3.53 -5.54
CA SER A 87 -7.24 4.94 -5.23
C SER A 87 -8.41 5.79 -5.69
N SER A 88 -8.92 6.63 -4.79
CA SER A 88 -10.05 7.52 -5.03
C SER A 88 -9.84 8.88 -4.37
N GLU A 89 -10.74 9.83 -4.66
CA GLU A 89 -10.75 11.17 -4.07
C GLU A 89 -9.42 11.90 -4.29
N PHE A 90 -9.14 12.29 -5.53
CA PHE A 90 -7.86 12.90 -5.85
C PHE A 90 -7.85 14.40 -5.51
N GLN A 91 -6.84 14.84 -4.77
CA GLN A 91 -6.54 16.24 -4.50
C GLN A 91 -5.13 16.57 -5.01
N ASP A 92 -5.02 17.58 -5.86
CA ASP A 92 -3.75 18.01 -6.47
C ASP A 92 -2.96 16.87 -7.15
N GLY A 93 -3.68 15.88 -7.68
CA GLY A 93 -3.12 14.71 -8.36
C GLY A 93 -2.78 13.53 -7.46
N LEU A 94 -2.88 13.67 -6.13
CA LEU A 94 -2.66 12.60 -5.16
C LEU A 94 -3.99 12.01 -4.68
N PRO A 95 -4.10 10.69 -4.47
CA PRO A 95 -5.30 10.11 -3.87
C PRO A 95 -5.39 10.46 -2.38
N THR A 96 -6.59 10.77 -1.87
CA THR A 96 -6.81 10.97 -0.42
C THR A 96 -7.51 9.80 0.25
N SER A 97 -8.08 8.88 -0.53
CA SER A 97 -8.68 7.64 -0.04
C SER A 97 -8.11 6.45 -0.81
N ILE A 98 -7.54 5.49 -0.08
CA ILE A 98 -6.93 4.30 -0.66
C ILE A 98 -7.45 3.06 0.08
N ARG A 99 -7.92 2.08 -0.67
CA ARG A 99 -8.30 0.76 -0.15
C ARG A 99 -7.32 -0.28 -0.65
N VAL A 100 -6.77 -1.09 0.24
CA VAL A 100 -5.85 -2.17 -0.11
C VAL A 100 -6.41 -3.50 0.34
N THR A 101 -6.64 -4.39 -0.61
CA THR A 101 -7.31 -5.68 -0.36
C THR A 101 -6.43 -6.83 -0.82
N SER A 102 -6.34 -7.89 -0.04
CA SER A 102 -5.68 -9.13 -0.47
C SER A 102 -6.48 -9.83 -1.57
N LEU A 103 -5.78 -10.42 -2.54
CA LEU A 103 -6.37 -11.20 -3.63
C LEU A 103 -6.00 -12.69 -3.51
N ASP A 104 -6.83 -13.55 -4.09
CA ASP A 104 -6.47 -14.93 -4.41
C ASP A 104 -5.68 -15.00 -5.74
N GLU A 105 -5.23 -16.20 -6.11
CA GLU A 105 -4.46 -16.38 -7.35
C GLU A 105 -5.26 -16.07 -8.62
N ASP A 106 -6.58 -16.26 -8.59
CA ASP A 106 -7.48 -15.96 -9.71
C ASP A 106 -7.88 -14.47 -9.78
N GLY A 107 -7.43 -13.67 -8.80
CA GLY A 107 -7.71 -12.22 -8.70
C GLY A 107 -9.03 -11.88 -8.00
N GLY A 108 -9.69 -12.86 -7.38
CA GLY A 108 -10.80 -12.66 -6.45
C GLY A 108 -10.31 -12.09 -5.12
N VAL A 109 -11.21 -11.45 -4.36
CA VAL A 109 -10.86 -10.89 -3.05
C VAL A 109 -10.67 -12.03 -2.05
N ARG A 110 -9.44 -12.12 -1.51
CA ARG A 110 -9.12 -12.95 -0.35
C ARG A 110 -9.41 -12.15 0.91
N GLN A 111 -9.95 -12.77 1.95
CA GLN A 111 -10.20 -12.11 3.24
C GLN A 111 -8.99 -12.21 4.20
N ALA A 112 -7.75 -12.07 3.69
CA ALA A 112 -6.57 -12.04 4.54
C ALA A 112 -6.41 -10.66 5.19
N PHE A 113 -6.57 -9.58 4.42
CA PHE A 113 -6.66 -8.22 4.92
C PHE A 113 -7.48 -7.29 4.01
N ASP A 114 -8.02 -6.23 4.60
CA ASP A 114 -8.68 -5.10 3.93
C ASP A 114 -8.34 -3.82 4.71
N LEU A 115 -7.43 -3.02 4.16
CA LEU A 115 -6.92 -1.80 4.76
C LEU A 115 -7.56 -0.59 4.08
N ARG A 116 -8.05 0.36 4.87
CA ARG A 116 -8.47 1.68 4.38
C ARG A 116 -7.56 2.76 4.94
N LEU A 117 -6.95 3.52 4.04
CA LEU A 117 -6.09 4.66 4.33
C LEU A 117 -6.82 5.93 3.90
N VAL A 118 -6.91 6.91 4.81
CA VAL A 118 -7.48 8.23 4.53
C VAL A 118 -6.43 9.28 4.87
N LEU A 119 -6.01 10.03 3.86
CA LEU A 119 -5.01 11.08 3.98
C LEU A 119 -5.74 12.39 4.27
N SER A 120 -5.60 12.90 5.50
CA SER A 120 -6.33 14.09 5.96
C SER A 120 -5.57 15.39 5.75
N GLN A 121 -4.23 15.36 5.85
CA GLN A 121 -3.35 16.50 5.63
C GLN A 121 -2.14 16.03 4.84
N VAL A 122 -1.95 16.61 3.67
CA VAL A 122 -0.85 16.28 2.77
C VAL A 122 0.04 17.51 2.63
N GLU A 123 1.28 17.39 3.09
CA GLU A 123 2.31 18.40 2.88
C GLU A 123 3.40 17.82 1.98
N ILE A 124 3.61 18.45 0.81
CA ILE A 124 4.53 17.97 -0.21
C ILE A 124 5.82 18.80 -0.15
N ASN A 125 6.97 18.13 -0.26
CA ASN A 125 8.30 18.75 -0.23
C ASN A 125 8.63 19.47 1.08
N THR A 126 7.95 19.14 2.19
CA THR A 126 8.30 19.66 3.52
C THR A 126 9.60 19.02 4.00
N PRO A 127 10.62 19.79 4.40
CA PRO A 127 11.86 19.23 4.93
C PRO A 127 11.59 18.57 6.29
N LEU A 128 11.86 17.27 6.37
CA LEU A 128 11.77 16.50 7.61
C LEU A 128 13.14 16.47 8.29
N GLY A 129 13.22 16.99 9.51
CA GLY A 129 14.45 16.95 10.31
C GLY A 129 14.74 15.54 10.84
N ALA A 130 16.02 15.21 11.07
CA ALA A 130 16.43 13.91 11.64
C ALA A 130 15.62 13.42 12.86
N PRO A 131 15.14 14.29 13.79
CA PRO A 131 14.36 13.84 14.94
C PRO A 131 13.09 13.06 14.60
N VAL A 132 12.46 13.29 13.44
CA VAL A 132 11.22 12.56 13.07
C VAL A 132 11.46 11.08 12.76
N PHE A 133 12.71 10.71 12.47
CA PHE A 133 13.11 9.33 12.21
C PHE A 133 13.66 8.63 13.47
N THR A 134 13.60 9.30 14.63
CA THR A 134 14.10 8.75 15.90
C THR A 134 12.93 8.33 16.78
N VAL A 135 12.85 7.04 17.10
CA VAL A 135 11.85 6.52 18.04
C VAL A 135 12.32 6.79 19.47
N GLN A 136 11.57 7.60 20.22
CA GLN A 136 11.78 7.79 21.64
C GLN A 136 11.10 6.65 22.42
N ILE A 137 11.89 5.80 23.06
CA ILE A 137 11.37 4.72 23.91
C ILE A 137 11.38 5.22 25.37
N PRO A 138 10.24 5.27 26.06
CA PRO A 138 10.21 5.57 27.49
C PRO A 138 10.99 4.54 28.31
N ALA A 139 11.67 4.96 29.38
CA ALA A 139 12.41 4.05 30.26
C ALA A 139 11.53 2.98 30.94
N SER A 140 10.22 3.21 31.00
CA SER A 140 9.22 2.27 31.53
C SER A 140 8.74 1.24 30.51
N ALA A 141 9.20 1.29 29.26
CA ALA A 141 8.79 0.35 28.23
C ALA A 141 9.37 -1.04 28.49
N THR A 142 8.51 -2.05 28.58
CA THR A 142 8.92 -3.44 28.65
C THR A 142 9.11 -3.97 27.22
N PRO A 143 10.29 -4.51 26.87
CA PRO A 143 10.50 -5.14 25.57
C PRO A 143 9.57 -6.35 25.39
N ILE A 144 9.10 -6.55 24.16
CA ILE A 144 8.39 -7.76 23.73
C ILE A 144 9.01 -8.27 22.43
N THR A 145 8.93 -9.57 22.22
CA THR A 145 9.32 -10.24 20.98
C THR A 145 8.23 -10.09 19.91
N LEU A 146 8.58 -10.34 18.64
CA LEU A 146 7.59 -10.39 17.56
C LEU A 146 6.57 -11.50 17.76
N ASP A 147 6.96 -12.63 18.33
CA ASP A 147 6.04 -13.74 18.60
C ASP A 147 5.04 -13.38 19.71
N GLU A 148 5.49 -12.72 20.77
CA GLU A 148 4.60 -12.17 21.80
C GLU A 148 3.66 -11.10 21.23
N LEU A 149 4.14 -10.26 20.30
CA LEU A 149 3.33 -9.27 19.62
C LEU A 149 2.25 -9.92 18.74
N ARG A 150 2.59 -10.96 17.96
CA ARG A 150 1.64 -11.73 17.16
C ARG A 150 0.58 -12.41 18.02
N ALA A 151 0.99 -13.00 19.13
CA ALA A 151 0.08 -13.67 20.07
C ALA A 151 -0.87 -12.69 20.78
N SER A 152 -0.40 -11.47 21.06
CA SER A 152 -1.19 -10.42 21.73
C SER A 152 -2.03 -9.58 20.77
N GLY A 153 -1.73 -9.64 19.47
CA GLY A 153 -2.38 -8.85 18.45
C GLY A 153 -3.80 -9.34 18.10
N PRO A 154 -4.55 -8.56 17.30
CA PRO A 154 -5.91 -8.91 16.87
C PRO A 154 -6.00 -10.23 16.07
N LEU A 155 -4.85 -10.80 15.68
CA LEU A 155 -4.73 -12.04 14.90
C LEU A 155 -4.36 -13.27 15.74
N GLY A 156 -3.95 -13.09 17.01
CA GLY A 156 -3.44 -14.19 17.86
C GLY A 156 -4.51 -15.06 18.53
N SER A 157 -5.80 -14.73 18.36
CA SER A 157 -6.93 -15.42 19.03
C SER A 157 -7.84 -16.20 18.08
N ARG A 158 -7.29 -16.74 16.98
CA ARG A 158 -8.05 -17.54 16.00
C ARG A 158 -7.74 -19.02 16.08
#